data_AF-H6S431-F1
#
_entry.id   AF-H6S431-F1
#
_cell.length_a   1.000
_cell.length_b   1.000
_cell.length_c   1.000
_cell.angle_alpha   90.00
_cell.angle_beta   90.00
_cell.angle_gamma   90.00
#
_symmetry.space_group_name_H-M   'P 1'
#
loop_
_entity.id
_entity.type
_entity.pdbx_description
1 polymer ?
#
loop_
_entity_poly.entity_id
_entity_poly.type
_entity_poly.pdbx_seq_one_letter_code
_entity_poly.pdbx_strand_id
1 'polypeptide(L)'
;ISANKGKKFVISESGWSSGGSDPGASVATPENQAKYFSDFYQVVRAHDFKYFWYVAFDSKWRADIGEKEVEADFGIFNEDDTMKSNFEQLTIGWMDKRAIRNLGTNSVLSENNGALYMSGKSNDWLVQEQQIWFFDQNTQQLRSMSSDRCLDAYQGWDGGIVHVFRCMDQEGNQKWTFDSQTGQLKHVTHQGFCLDMDPAQNNKVQLYGCSSNNPNQMWSVIDPASI
;
A
#
# COMPACT_ATOMS: atom_id res chain seq x y z
N ILE A 1 18.37 12.34 -3.77
CA ILE A 1 19.20 13.59 -3.71
C ILE A 1 19.17 14.24 -2.31
N SER A 2 18.03 14.25 -1.61
CA SER A 2 17.91 14.86 -0.27
C SER A 2 18.39 13.97 0.88
N ALA A 3 18.06 12.67 0.87
CA ALA A 3 18.46 11.70 1.91
C ALA A 3 19.99 11.54 2.04
N ASN A 4 20.69 11.46 0.90
CA ASN A 4 22.17 11.36 0.87
C ASN A 4 22.90 12.61 1.40
N LYS A 5 22.18 13.68 1.75
CA LYS A 5 22.74 14.91 2.34
C LYS A 5 22.30 15.14 3.79
N GLY A 6 21.66 14.15 4.43
CA GLY A 6 21.21 14.24 5.83
C GLY A 6 20.15 15.33 6.07
N LYS A 7 19.47 15.79 5.02
CA LYS A 7 18.44 16.83 5.13
C LYS A 7 17.13 16.20 5.60
N LYS A 8 16.48 16.84 6.58
CA LYS A 8 15.13 16.48 6.99
C LYS A 8 14.15 16.78 5.85
N PHE A 9 13.31 15.80 5.52
CA PHE A 9 12.20 15.95 4.61
C PHE A 9 10.93 16.23 5.41
N VAL A 10 10.19 17.26 5.00
CA VAL A 10 8.91 17.65 5.63
C VAL A 10 7.92 17.91 4.52
N ILE A 11 6.75 17.28 4.60
CA ILE A 11 5.62 17.57 3.72
C ILE A 11 4.94 18.81 4.30
N SER A 12 5.09 19.95 3.63
CA SER A 12 4.58 21.23 4.15
C SER A 12 3.07 21.34 4.10
N GLU A 13 2.42 20.69 3.13
CA GLU A 13 0.97 20.73 2.93
C GLU A 13 0.51 19.42 2.30
N SER A 14 -0.58 18.88 2.82
CA SER A 14 -1.28 17.70 2.31
C SER A 14 -2.73 17.76 2.78
N GLY A 15 -3.66 17.33 1.93
CA GLY A 15 -5.07 17.33 2.27
C GLY A 15 -5.92 16.83 1.11
N TRP A 16 -7.16 16.51 1.43
CA TRP A 16 -8.20 16.18 0.46
C TRP A 16 -9.50 16.83 0.91
N SER A 17 -10.25 17.40 -0.03
CA SER A 17 -11.49 18.11 0.29
C SER A 17 -12.65 17.12 0.47
N SER A 18 -13.49 17.34 1.50
CA SER A 18 -14.70 16.54 1.72
C SER A 18 -15.89 16.94 0.86
N GLY A 19 -15.80 18.04 0.11
CA GLY A 19 -16.92 18.60 -0.64
C GLY A 19 -16.52 19.62 -1.71
N GLY A 20 -17.51 20.19 -2.38
CA GLY A 20 -17.30 21.12 -3.49
C GLY A 20 -16.86 20.46 -4.79
N SER A 21 -16.76 21.27 -5.85
CA SER A 21 -16.31 20.83 -7.17
C SER A 21 -15.29 21.79 -7.80
N ASP A 22 -14.35 21.24 -8.57
CA ASP A 22 -13.45 22.00 -9.45
C ASP A 22 -13.08 21.14 -10.66
N PRO A 23 -13.12 21.66 -11.90
CA PRO A 23 -12.79 20.87 -13.10
C PRO A 23 -11.37 20.29 -13.11
N GLY A 24 -10.45 20.87 -12.33
CA GLY A 24 -9.07 20.39 -12.17
C GLY A 24 -8.87 19.48 -10.95
N ALA A 25 -9.90 19.25 -10.14
CA ALA A 25 -9.82 18.43 -8.94
C ALA A 25 -10.36 17.01 -9.16
N SER A 26 -9.90 16.09 -8.31
CA SER A 26 -10.53 14.78 -8.15
C SER A 26 -11.85 14.92 -7.36
N VAL A 27 -12.67 13.86 -7.37
CA VAL A 27 -13.97 13.86 -6.70
C VAL A 27 -13.79 14.10 -5.18
N ALA A 28 -14.32 15.21 -4.70
CA ALA A 28 -14.29 15.59 -3.28
C ALA A 28 -15.50 15.00 -2.56
N THR A 29 -15.26 14.05 -1.65
CA THR A 29 -16.29 13.46 -0.78
C THR A 29 -15.70 13.15 0.59
N PRO A 30 -16.52 13.01 1.65
CA PRO A 30 -16.03 12.59 2.97
C PRO A 30 -15.30 11.24 2.95
N GLU A 31 -15.77 10.29 2.12
CA GLU A 31 -15.15 8.97 1.96
C GLU A 31 -13.76 9.08 1.33
N ASN A 32 -13.61 9.88 0.27
CA ASN A 32 -12.32 10.09 -0.38
C ASN A 32 -11.34 10.85 0.53
N GLN A 33 -11.83 11.81 1.31
CA GLN A 33 -11.01 12.51 2.30
C GLN A 33 -10.49 11.55 3.38
N ALA A 34 -11.35 10.71 3.95
CA ALA A 34 -10.96 9.73 4.95
C ALA A 34 -9.99 8.68 4.38
N LYS A 35 -10.24 8.22 3.15
CA LYS A 35 -9.33 7.31 2.45
C LYS A 35 -7.96 7.93 2.23
N TYR A 36 -7.89 9.14 1.69
CA TYR A 36 -6.63 9.85 1.48
C TYR A 36 -5.87 10.05 2.78
N PHE A 37 -6.54 10.47 3.85
CA PHE A 37 -5.91 10.63 5.16
C PHE A 37 -5.34 9.32 5.68
N SER A 38 -6.10 8.22 5.60
CA SER A 38 -5.64 6.89 6.02
C SER A 38 -4.43 6.44 5.20
N ASP A 39 -4.51 6.45 3.87
CA ASP A 39 -3.42 6.03 2.98
C ASP A 39 -2.17 6.92 3.19
N PHE A 40 -2.34 8.24 3.27
CA PHE A 40 -1.26 9.19 3.54
C PHE A 40 -0.59 8.94 4.89
N TYR A 41 -1.38 8.74 5.95
CA TYR A 41 -0.87 8.49 7.30
C TYR A 41 0.02 7.25 7.33
N GLN A 42 -0.33 6.19 6.59
CA GLN A 42 0.47 4.97 6.51
C GLN A 42 1.83 5.23 5.86
N VAL A 43 1.86 5.99 4.76
CA VAL A 43 3.09 6.33 4.05
C VAL A 43 4.00 7.20 4.92
N VAL A 44 3.50 8.29 5.50
CA VAL A 44 4.34 9.18 6.31
C VAL A 44 4.87 8.48 7.55
N ARG A 45 4.09 7.59 8.17
CA ARG A 45 4.55 6.76 9.27
C ARG A 45 5.63 5.78 8.82
N ALA A 46 5.43 5.08 7.70
CA ALA A 46 6.39 4.11 7.20
C ALA A 46 7.75 4.74 6.91
N HIS A 47 7.79 5.94 6.37
CA HIS A 47 9.06 6.62 6.10
C HIS A 47 9.55 7.54 7.23
N ASP A 48 8.84 7.64 8.36
CA ASP A 48 9.07 8.64 9.42
C ASP A 48 9.16 10.08 8.86
N PHE A 49 8.27 10.41 7.94
CA PHE A 49 8.14 11.76 7.41
C PHE A 49 7.38 12.66 8.38
N LYS A 50 7.92 13.86 8.58
CA LYS A 50 7.16 14.93 9.23
C LYS A 50 6.23 15.57 8.20
N TYR A 51 5.04 15.93 8.63
CA TYR A 51 4.03 16.50 7.75
C TYR A 51 3.20 17.54 8.49
N PHE A 52 2.56 18.41 7.71
CA PHE A 52 1.44 19.24 8.14
C PHE A 52 0.23 18.92 7.27
N TRP A 53 -0.94 18.87 7.91
CA TRP A 53 -2.20 18.84 7.20
C TRP A 53 -2.57 20.29 6.81
N TYR A 54 -3.07 20.48 5.59
CA TYR A 54 -3.23 21.80 4.97
C TYR A 54 -3.99 22.80 5.86
N VAL A 55 -5.13 22.40 6.43
CA VAL A 55 -5.92 23.26 7.33
C VAL A 55 -6.68 22.42 8.36
N ALA A 56 -6.73 22.87 9.61
CA ALA A 56 -7.40 22.13 10.67
C ALA A 56 -8.94 22.19 10.55
N PHE A 57 -9.48 23.38 10.30
CA PHE A 57 -10.92 23.65 10.21
C PHE A 57 -11.32 23.96 8.78
N ASP A 58 -12.55 23.64 8.42
CA ASP A 58 -13.13 24.12 7.17
C ASP A 58 -13.09 25.65 7.08
N SER A 59 -13.05 26.14 5.85
CA SER A 59 -12.92 27.57 5.54
C SER A 59 -14.06 27.96 4.61
N LYS A 60 -15.31 27.87 5.08
CA LYS A 60 -16.50 28.01 4.22
C LYS A 60 -16.58 29.38 3.56
N TRP A 61 -16.04 30.41 4.21
CA TRP A 61 -15.90 31.76 3.66
C TRP A 61 -15.19 31.81 2.30
N ARG A 62 -14.35 30.80 1.95
CA ARG A 62 -13.67 30.72 0.64
C ARG A 62 -14.66 30.51 -0.50
N ALA A 63 -15.73 29.75 -0.27
CA ALA A 63 -16.80 29.60 -1.25
C ALA A 63 -17.54 30.93 -1.48
N ASP A 64 -17.68 31.75 -0.44
CA ASP A 64 -18.41 33.03 -0.51
C ASP A 64 -17.66 34.11 -1.32
N ILE A 65 -16.33 34.03 -1.40
CA ILE A 65 -15.51 34.98 -2.18
C ILE A 65 -15.23 34.50 -3.62
N GLY A 66 -15.87 33.42 -4.05
CA GLY A 66 -15.73 32.88 -5.40
C GLY A 66 -14.40 32.17 -5.67
N GLU A 67 -13.71 31.69 -4.62
CA GLU A 67 -12.66 30.68 -4.80
C GLU A 67 -13.28 29.36 -5.28
N LYS A 68 -12.43 28.39 -5.64
CA LYS A 68 -12.90 27.05 -6.03
C LYS A 68 -13.65 26.42 -4.87
N GLU A 69 -14.81 25.83 -5.14
CA GLU A 69 -15.69 25.29 -4.10
C GLU A 69 -14.98 24.28 -3.18
N VAL A 70 -14.06 23.48 -3.73
CA VAL A 70 -13.26 22.50 -2.97
C VAL A 70 -12.43 23.10 -1.83
N GLU A 71 -12.04 24.38 -1.93
CA GLU A 71 -11.19 25.05 -0.93
C GLU A 71 -11.90 25.24 0.42
N ALA A 72 -13.24 25.16 0.44
CA ALA A 72 -14.05 25.33 1.64
C ALA A 72 -14.01 24.13 2.59
N ASP A 73 -13.56 22.95 2.12
CA ASP A 73 -13.88 21.64 2.71
C ASP A 73 -12.66 20.77 3.07
N PHE A 74 -11.45 21.35 3.16
CA PHE A 74 -10.21 20.60 3.47
C PHE A 74 -9.98 20.29 4.97
N GLY A 75 -10.78 20.87 5.87
CA GLY A 75 -10.62 20.71 7.30
C GLY A 75 -10.82 19.28 7.78
N ILE A 76 -10.14 18.93 8.89
CA ILE A 76 -10.44 17.75 9.71
C ILE A 76 -11.67 18.02 10.60
N PHE A 77 -11.84 19.28 10.98
CA PHE A 77 -12.96 19.79 11.76
C PHE A 77 -13.86 20.67 10.89
N ASN A 78 -15.15 20.73 11.24
CA ASN A 78 -16.09 21.72 10.75
C ASN A 78 -15.78 23.10 11.35
N GLU A 79 -16.41 24.16 10.85
CA GLU A 79 -16.23 25.54 11.38
C GLU A 79 -16.76 25.73 12.81
N ASP A 80 -17.60 24.82 13.31
CA ASP A 80 -18.18 24.85 14.66
C ASP A 80 -17.36 24.04 15.68
N ASP A 81 -16.09 23.77 15.38
CA ASP A 81 -15.14 22.99 16.17
C ASP A 81 -15.49 21.50 16.33
N THR A 82 -16.53 21.00 15.66
CA THR A 82 -16.85 19.56 15.66
C THR A 82 -15.95 18.80 14.69
N MET A 83 -15.48 17.62 15.08
CA MET A 83 -14.70 16.76 14.17
C MET A 83 -15.65 16.22 13.10
N LYS A 84 -15.19 16.16 11.85
CA LYS A 84 -16.04 15.60 10.79
C LYS A 84 -16.26 14.10 11.03
N SER A 85 -17.50 13.65 10.84
CA SER A 85 -17.90 12.27 11.11
C SER A 85 -17.08 11.20 10.37
N ASN A 86 -16.60 11.51 9.16
CA ASN A 86 -15.71 10.64 8.39
C ASN A 86 -14.33 10.44 9.03
N PHE A 87 -13.89 11.35 9.91
CA PHE A 87 -12.70 11.16 10.74
C PHE A 87 -13.02 10.56 12.11
N GLU A 88 -14.13 10.95 12.75
CA GLU A 88 -14.53 10.39 14.05
C GLU A 88 -14.72 8.87 14.01
N GLN A 89 -15.22 8.37 12.89
CA GLN A 89 -15.47 6.93 12.69
C GLN A 89 -14.27 6.20 12.07
N LEU A 90 -13.21 6.93 11.68
CA LEU A 90 -12.08 6.35 10.98
C LEU A 90 -11.20 5.56 11.94
N THR A 91 -11.17 4.24 11.74
CA THR A 91 -10.21 3.36 12.39
C THR A 91 -9.08 3.04 11.43
N ILE A 92 -7.87 3.51 11.73
CA ILE A 92 -6.68 3.24 10.93
C ILE A 92 -5.96 2.03 11.54
N GLY A 93 -6.05 0.87 10.85
CA GLY A 93 -5.26 -0.30 11.18
C GLY A 93 -3.78 -0.06 10.90
N TRP A 94 -2.86 -0.80 11.52
CA TRP A 94 -1.44 -0.62 11.30
C TRP A 94 -0.94 -1.52 10.17
N MET A 95 -0.31 -0.92 9.16
CA MET A 95 0.46 -1.66 8.16
C MET A 95 1.92 -1.71 8.58
N ASP A 96 2.32 -2.78 9.23
CA ASP A 96 3.73 -2.96 9.57
C ASP A 96 4.54 -3.31 8.32
N LYS A 97 5.78 -2.82 8.27
CA LYS A 97 6.74 -3.21 7.24
C LYS A 97 7.06 -4.69 7.36
N ARG A 98 7.04 -5.39 6.23
CA ARG A 98 7.39 -6.81 6.12
C ARG A 98 8.27 -7.07 4.92
N ALA A 99 9.16 -8.04 5.06
CA ALA A 99 9.82 -8.69 3.95
C ALA A 99 9.20 -10.07 3.75
N ILE A 100 9.02 -10.45 2.48
CA ILE A 100 8.39 -11.72 2.11
C ILE A 100 9.48 -12.62 1.56
N ARG A 101 10.08 -13.42 2.42
CA ARG A 101 11.21 -14.28 2.07
C ARG A 101 10.72 -15.66 1.65
N ASN A 102 11.13 -16.09 0.48
CA ASN A 102 10.94 -17.45 -0.01
C ASN A 102 11.86 -18.42 0.74
N LEU A 103 11.34 -19.56 1.19
CA LEU A 103 12.12 -20.54 1.96
C LEU A 103 13.03 -21.41 1.08
N GLY A 104 12.68 -21.62 -0.19
CA GLY A 104 13.51 -22.40 -1.11
C GLY A 104 14.80 -21.70 -1.55
N THR A 105 14.74 -20.38 -1.74
CA THR A 105 15.88 -19.59 -2.24
C THR A 105 16.51 -18.68 -1.21
N ASN A 106 15.82 -18.41 -0.08
CA ASN A 106 16.16 -17.36 0.88
C ASN A 106 16.16 -15.93 0.31
N SER A 107 15.68 -15.74 -0.92
CA SER A 107 15.47 -14.43 -1.53
C SER A 107 14.13 -13.82 -1.09
N VAL A 108 14.02 -12.49 -1.16
CA VAL A 108 12.81 -11.73 -0.84
C VAL A 108 12.07 -11.28 -2.10
N LEU A 109 10.73 -11.29 -2.03
CA LEU A 109 9.87 -10.71 -3.05
C LEU A 109 10.15 -9.21 -3.14
N SER A 110 10.46 -8.75 -4.34
CA SER A 110 10.85 -7.36 -4.60
C SER A 110 10.08 -6.80 -5.79
N GLU A 111 9.88 -5.49 -5.82
CA GLU A 111 9.19 -4.79 -6.90
C GLU A 111 9.99 -3.59 -7.39
N ASN A 112 10.19 -3.51 -8.70
CA ASN A 112 10.80 -2.34 -9.32
C ASN A 112 10.06 -1.98 -10.60
N ASN A 113 9.56 -0.75 -10.68
CA ASN A 113 8.91 -0.19 -11.85
C ASN A 113 7.76 -1.07 -12.41
N GLY A 114 6.98 -1.68 -11.52
CA GLY A 114 5.85 -2.54 -11.89
C GLY A 114 6.18 -4.01 -12.10
N ALA A 115 7.46 -4.40 -12.06
CA ALA A 115 7.89 -5.78 -12.25
C ALA A 115 8.28 -6.43 -10.92
N LEU A 116 7.81 -7.65 -10.69
CA LEU A 116 8.22 -8.48 -9.56
C LEU A 116 9.52 -9.23 -9.87
N TYR A 117 10.36 -9.35 -8.87
CA TYR A 117 11.57 -10.17 -8.94
C TYR A 117 11.95 -10.67 -7.55
N MET A 118 12.83 -11.67 -7.52
CA MET A 118 13.41 -12.20 -6.29
C MET A 118 14.81 -11.66 -6.11
N SER A 119 15.16 -11.19 -4.92
CA SER A 119 16.51 -10.69 -4.64
C SER A 119 16.99 -11.01 -3.24
N GLY A 120 18.31 -11.01 -3.03
CA GLY A 120 18.89 -11.00 -1.68
C GLY A 120 18.82 -9.59 -1.09
N LYS A 121 19.05 -9.46 0.22
CA LYS A 121 19.07 -8.16 0.91
C LYS A 121 20.00 -7.16 0.21
N SER A 122 19.48 -5.99 -0.13
CA SER A 122 20.30 -4.91 -0.68
C SER A 122 20.96 -4.09 0.43
N ASN A 123 22.14 -3.53 0.15
CA ASN A 123 22.77 -2.50 0.98
C ASN A 123 22.39 -1.07 0.55
N ASP A 124 21.76 -0.92 -0.63
CA ASP A 124 21.21 0.36 -1.08
C ASP A 124 19.82 0.55 -0.47
N TRP A 125 19.65 1.60 0.32
CA TRP A 125 18.41 1.91 1.01
C TRP A 125 17.22 2.12 0.05
N LEU A 126 17.45 2.66 -1.16
CA LEU A 126 16.40 2.82 -2.17
C LEU A 126 15.92 1.47 -2.70
N VAL A 127 16.85 0.52 -2.82
CA VAL A 127 16.52 -0.85 -3.24
C VAL A 127 15.91 -1.63 -2.07
N GLN A 128 16.24 -1.31 -0.82
CA GLN A 128 15.56 -1.92 0.32
C GLN A 128 14.07 -1.57 0.37
N GLU A 129 13.67 -0.36 -0.04
CA GLU A 129 12.23 -0.02 -0.15
C GLU A 129 11.50 -0.91 -1.16
N GLN A 130 12.17 -1.35 -2.23
CA GLN A 130 11.65 -2.29 -3.22
C GLN A 130 11.44 -3.70 -2.64
N GLN A 131 12.06 -4.01 -1.50
CA GLN A 131 12.00 -5.31 -0.82
C GLN A 131 10.98 -5.35 0.33
N ILE A 132 10.31 -4.21 0.59
CA ILE A 132 9.39 -4.06 1.70
C ILE A 132 7.95 -4.01 1.20
N TRP A 133 7.10 -4.75 1.90
CA TRP A 133 5.68 -4.88 1.65
C TRP A 133 4.89 -4.56 2.91
N PHE A 134 3.66 -4.09 2.72
CA PHE A 134 2.67 -3.91 3.75
C PHE A 134 1.56 -4.94 3.56
N PHE A 135 1.25 -5.69 4.62
CA PHE A 135 0.09 -6.57 4.63
C PHE A 135 -1.09 -5.83 5.25
N ASP A 136 -2.04 -5.41 4.43
CA ASP A 136 -3.28 -4.81 4.91
C ASP A 136 -4.29 -5.93 5.21
N GLN A 137 -4.51 -6.20 6.50
CA GLN A 137 -5.46 -7.23 6.93
C GLN A 137 -6.92 -6.84 6.68
N ASN A 138 -7.23 -5.55 6.61
CA ASN A 138 -8.60 -5.07 6.39
C ASN A 138 -9.00 -5.24 4.93
N THR A 139 -8.09 -4.89 4.01
CA THR A 139 -8.34 -5.02 2.57
C THR A 139 -7.80 -6.32 1.98
N GLN A 140 -7.07 -7.13 2.76
CA GLN A 140 -6.36 -8.34 2.31
C GLN A 140 -5.40 -8.08 1.15
N GLN A 141 -4.84 -6.87 1.06
CA GLN A 141 -3.90 -6.49 0.01
C GLN A 141 -2.47 -6.57 0.50
N LEU A 142 -1.57 -6.88 -0.43
CA LEU A 142 -0.13 -6.83 -0.22
C LEU A 142 0.43 -5.64 -1.02
N ARG A 143 0.79 -4.57 -0.33
CA ARG A 143 1.18 -3.29 -0.96
C ARG A 143 2.69 -3.12 -0.97
N SER A 144 3.26 -2.78 -2.12
CA SER A 144 4.68 -2.47 -2.28
C SER A 144 5.01 -1.12 -1.63
N MET A 145 6.05 -1.06 -0.80
CA MET A 145 6.49 0.20 -0.20
C MET A 145 7.09 1.17 -1.22
N SER A 146 7.75 0.67 -2.26
CA SER A 146 8.40 1.52 -3.27
C SER A 146 7.43 2.23 -4.21
N SER A 147 6.23 1.68 -4.42
CA SER A 147 5.30 2.19 -5.44
C SER A 147 3.85 2.39 -4.99
N ASP A 148 3.48 1.98 -3.77
CA ASP A 148 2.10 1.96 -3.28
C ASP A 148 1.14 1.19 -4.20
N ARG A 149 1.66 0.13 -4.84
CA ARG A 149 0.90 -0.78 -5.71
C ARG A 149 0.66 -2.12 -5.04
N CYS A 150 -0.44 -2.75 -5.40
CA CYS A 150 -0.89 -4.01 -4.82
C CYS A 150 -0.42 -5.20 -5.67
N LEU A 151 -0.04 -6.29 -5.00
CA LEU A 151 0.20 -7.58 -5.64
C LEU A 151 -1.08 -8.08 -6.29
N ASP A 152 -1.02 -8.38 -7.59
CA ASP A 152 -2.16 -8.63 -8.46
C ASP A 152 -1.93 -9.89 -9.31
N ALA A 153 -2.92 -10.79 -9.33
CA ALA A 153 -2.91 -12.01 -10.12
C ALA A 153 -4.25 -12.27 -10.80
N TYR A 154 -4.49 -11.63 -11.96
CA TYR A 154 -5.73 -11.76 -12.72
C TYR A 154 -5.93 -13.10 -13.47
N GLN A 155 -4.89 -13.95 -13.54
CA GLN A 155 -4.91 -15.22 -14.28
C GLN A 155 -4.94 -16.42 -13.33
N GLY A 156 -6.11 -17.04 -13.17
CA GLY A 156 -6.35 -18.19 -12.30
C GLY A 156 -5.96 -19.55 -12.89
N TRP A 157 -4.71 -19.72 -13.32
CA TRP A 157 -4.17 -21.00 -13.79
C TRP A 157 -2.68 -21.15 -13.46
N ASP A 158 -2.16 -22.37 -13.59
CA ASP A 158 -0.74 -22.67 -13.36
C ASP A 158 0.17 -21.86 -14.28
N GLY A 159 1.08 -21.11 -13.67
CA GLY A 159 1.98 -20.20 -14.36
C GLY A 159 1.38 -18.83 -14.69
N GLY A 160 0.17 -18.54 -14.18
CA GLY A 160 -0.52 -17.27 -14.31
C GLY A 160 0.33 -16.09 -13.83
N ILE A 161 0.18 -14.94 -14.49
CA ILE A 161 0.97 -13.75 -14.21
C ILE A 161 0.63 -13.21 -12.82
N VAL A 162 1.67 -12.94 -12.04
CA VAL A 162 1.60 -12.11 -10.83
C VAL A 162 2.46 -10.88 -11.08
N HIS A 163 1.91 -9.71 -10.78
CA HIS A 163 2.56 -8.41 -10.97
C HIS A 163 2.08 -7.43 -9.89
N VAL A 164 2.42 -6.15 -10.02
CA VAL A 164 1.77 -5.11 -9.22
C VAL A 164 0.88 -4.20 -10.07
N PHE A 165 -0.24 -3.80 -9.50
CA PHE A 165 -1.17 -2.86 -10.13
C PHE A 165 -1.67 -1.84 -9.10
N ARG A 166 -2.32 -0.75 -9.54
CA ARG A 166 -2.90 0.22 -8.60
C ARG A 166 -3.82 -0.51 -7.61
N CYS A 167 -3.76 -0.14 -6.34
CA CYS A 167 -4.58 -0.77 -5.32
C CYS A 167 -6.07 -0.41 -5.51
N MET A 168 -6.91 -1.44 -5.57
CA MET A 168 -8.37 -1.30 -5.72
C MET A 168 -9.07 -2.14 -4.65
N ASP A 169 -9.77 -1.49 -3.72
CA ASP A 169 -10.25 -2.14 -2.49
C ASP A 169 -11.31 -3.23 -2.74
N GLN A 170 -12.01 -3.18 -3.86
CA GLN A 170 -13.01 -4.19 -4.27
C GLN A 170 -12.48 -5.19 -5.30
N GLU A 171 -11.21 -5.07 -5.70
CA GLU A 171 -10.63 -5.92 -6.73
C GLU A 171 -10.20 -7.27 -6.15
N GLY A 172 -10.87 -8.33 -6.60
CA GLY A 172 -10.70 -9.68 -6.06
C GLY A 172 -9.35 -10.32 -6.42
N ASN A 173 -8.74 -9.91 -7.53
CA ASN A 173 -7.44 -10.44 -7.97
C ASN A 173 -6.24 -9.86 -7.19
N GLN A 174 -6.49 -8.90 -6.27
CA GLN A 174 -5.48 -8.29 -5.40
C GLN A 174 -5.58 -8.78 -3.94
N LYS A 175 -6.35 -9.84 -3.71
CA LYS A 175 -6.69 -10.31 -2.37
C LYS A 175 -5.89 -11.57 -2.03
N TRP A 176 -5.10 -11.48 -0.97
CA TRP A 176 -4.18 -12.52 -0.51
C TRP A 176 -4.39 -12.82 0.98
N THR A 177 -4.17 -14.08 1.35
CA THR A 177 -4.13 -14.50 2.75
C THR A 177 -2.81 -15.20 3.02
N PHE A 178 -2.19 -14.92 4.16
CA PHE A 178 -0.99 -15.63 4.59
C PHE A 178 -1.36 -16.67 5.63
N ASP A 179 -1.07 -17.93 5.32
CA ASP A 179 -1.21 -19.03 6.26
C ASP A 179 0.13 -19.27 6.96
N SER A 180 0.25 -18.83 8.21
CA SER A 180 1.48 -18.95 8.99
C SER A 180 1.88 -20.38 9.34
N GLN A 181 0.96 -21.35 9.28
CA GLN A 181 1.26 -22.76 9.57
C GLN A 181 1.93 -23.43 8.37
N THR A 182 1.46 -23.12 7.17
CA THR A 182 1.98 -23.70 5.91
C THR A 182 3.02 -22.82 5.23
N GLY A 183 3.10 -21.53 5.60
CA GLY A 183 3.92 -20.53 4.93
C GLY A 183 3.36 -20.09 3.58
N GLN A 184 2.12 -20.44 3.23
CA GLN A 184 1.58 -20.14 1.90
C GLN A 184 0.89 -18.77 1.84
N LEU A 185 1.20 -18.01 0.80
CA LEU A 185 0.39 -16.85 0.38
C LEU A 185 -0.68 -17.35 -0.59
N LYS A 186 -1.90 -17.54 -0.07
CA LYS A 186 -3.04 -18.08 -0.81
C LYS A 186 -3.83 -16.95 -1.45
N HIS A 187 -4.14 -17.11 -2.73
CA HIS A 187 -5.00 -16.19 -3.43
C HIS A 187 -6.45 -16.36 -2.96
N VAL A 188 -7.17 -15.26 -2.69
CA VAL A 188 -8.53 -15.33 -2.14
C VAL A 188 -9.56 -15.68 -3.22
N THR A 189 -9.50 -15.02 -4.39
CA THR A 189 -10.47 -15.26 -5.48
C THR A 189 -10.19 -16.56 -6.25
N HIS A 190 -8.96 -16.77 -6.72
CA HIS A 190 -8.53 -18.02 -7.34
C HIS A 190 -8.24 -19.09 -6.27
N GLN A 191 -9.31 -19.68 -5.73
CA GLN A 191 -9.21 -20.72 -4.69
C GLN A 191 -8.36 -21.91 -5.16
N GLY A 192 -7.48 -22.38 -4.28
CA GLY A 192 -6.54 -23.47 -4.59
C GLY A 192 -5.24 -23.00 -5.24
N PHE A 193 -5.07 -21.69 -5.50
CA PHE A 193 -3.83 -21.13 -6.01
C PHE A 193 -3.03 -20.37 -4.95
N CYS A 194 -1.71 -20.49 -5.04
CA CYS A 194 -0.74 -19.90 -4.13
C CYS A 194 0.28 -19.06 -4.93
N LEU A 195 0.89 -18.09 -4.24
CA LEU A 195 2.08 -17.41 -4.75
C LEU A 195 3.23 -18.41 -4.83
N ASP A 196 3.79 -18.53 -6.03
CA ASP A 196 4.85 -19.47 -6.38
C ASP A 196 6.04 -18.70 -6.98
N MET A 197 7.23 -19.19 -6.71
CA MET A 197 8.46 -18.72 -7.31
C MET A 197 9.11 -19.88 -8.05
N ASP A 198 9.24 -19.75 -9.36
CA ASP A 198 9.76 -20.83 -10.21
C ASP A 198 11.26 -20.68 -10.47
N PRO A 199 12.12 -21.50 -9.82
CA PRO A 199 13.57 -21.43 -10.01
C PRO A 199 13.99 -21.88 -11.41
N ALA A 200 13.18 -22.67 -12.14
CA ALA A 200 13.48 -23.08 -13.50
C ALA A 200 13.26 -21.95 -14.51
N GLN A 201 12.49 -20.92 -14.14
CA GLN A 201 12.20 -19.74 -14.96
C GLN A 201 12.85 -18.48 -14.38
N ASN A 202 14.10 -18.58 -13.94
CA ASN A 202 14.85 -17.45 -13.36
C ASN A 202 14.13 -16.80 -12.16
N ASN A 203 13.62 -17.65 -11.26
CA ASN A 203 12.86 -17.24 -10.07
C ASN A 203 11.60 -16.41 -10.40
N LYS A 204 10.94 -16.69 -11.52
CA LYS A 204 9.70 -16.01 -11.92
C LYS A 204 8.66 -16.15 -10.82
N VAL A 205 8.08 -15.03 -10.38
CA VAL A 205 6.94 -15.03 -9.48
C VAL A 205 5.66 -15.25 -10.29
N GLN A 206 4.84 -16.20 -9.86
CA GLN A 206 3.66 -16.62 -10.60
C GLN A 206 2.57 -17.17 -9.67
N LEU A 207 1.39 -17.35 -10.24
CA LEU A 207 0.30 -18.05 -9.60
C LEU A 207 0.39 -19.53 -9.99
N TYR A 208 0.29 -20.43 -9.01
CA TYR A 208 0.36 -21.87 -9.25
C TYR A 208 -0.50 -22.62 -8.24
N GLY A 209 -0.99 -23.80 -8.61
CA GLY A 209 -1.72 -24.67 -7.69
C GLY A 209 -0.96 -24.88 -6.38
N CYS A 210 -1.67 -24.69 -5.26
CA CYS A 210 -1.09 -24.82 -3.93
C CYS A 210 -0.60 -26.27 -3.71
N SER A 211 0.67 -26.41 -3.37
CA SER A 211 1.31 -27.68 -3.06
C SER A 211 1.93 -27.64 -1.67
N SER A 212 1.57 -28.61 -0.83
CA SER A 212 2.12 -28.73 0.53
C SER A 212 3.60 -29.12 0.46
N ASN A 213 4.42 -28.58 1.36
CA ASN A 213 5.88 -28.83 1.40
C ASN A 213 6.64 -28.45 0.13
N ASN A 214 6.07 -27.58 -0.72
CA ASN A 214 6.78 -27.01 -1.85
C ASN A 214 7.54 -25.75 -1.42
N PRO A 215 8.89 -25.78 -1.30
CA PRO A 215 9.66 -24.64 -0.81
C PRO A 215 9.54 -23.38 -1.71
N ASN A 216 9.12 -23.54 -2.97
CA ASN A 216 8.84 -22.45 -3.89
C ASN A 216 7.57 -21.65 -3.52
N GLN A 217 6.65 -22.27 -2.77
CA GLN A 217 5.39 -21.68 -2.31
C GLN A 217 5.37 -21.45 -0.79
N MET A 218 6.49 -21.70 -0.12
CA MET A 218 6.64 -21.44 1.30
C MET A 218 7.37 -20.12 1.49
N TRP A 219 6.73 -19.24 2.25
CA TRP A 219 7.13 -17.87 2.49
C TRP A 219 7.17 -17.62 3.99
N SER A 220 8.09 -16.76 4.39
CA SER A 220 8.14 -16.17 5.72
C SER A 220 7.86 -14.67 5.58
N VAL A 221 6.88 -14.19 6.34
CA VAL A 221 6.54 -12.77 6.44
C VAL A 221 7.24 -12.23 7.68
N ILE A 222 8.39 -11.60 7.49
CA ILE A 222 9.33 -11.25 8.57
C ILE A 222 9.52 -9.75 8.69
N ASP A 223 10.05 -9.31 9.82
CA ASP A 223 10.55 -7.95 9.97
C ASP A 223 11.71 -7.70 8.96
N PRO A 224 11.71 -6.61 8.17
CA PRO A 224 12.79 -6.31 7.23
C PRO A 224 14.20 -6.23 7.88
N ALA A 225 14.30 -5.93 9.17
CA ALA A 225 15.55 -5.98 9.90
C ALA A 225 16.12 -7.41 10.02
N SER A 226 15.29 -8.43 9.84
CA SER A 226 15.61 -9.86 9.94
C SER A 226 15.88 -10.55 8.60
N ILE A 227 15.89 -9.81 7.49
CA ILE A 227 16.46 -10.30 6.22
C ILE A 227 17.97 -10.50 6.42
#